data_AF-A0A924CPT0-F1
#
_entry.id   AF-A0A924CPT0-F1
#
_cell.length_a   1.000
_cell.length_b   1.000
_cell.length_c   1.000
_cell.angle_alpha   90.00
_cell.angle_beta   90.00
_cell.angle_gamma   90.00
#
_symmetry.space_group_name_H-M   'P 1'
#
loop_
_entity.id
_entity.type
_entity.pdbx_description
1 polymer ?
#
loop_
_entity_poly.entity_id
_entity_poly.type
_entity_poly.pdbx_seq_one_letter_code
_entity_poly.pdbx_strand_id
1 'polypeptide(L)'
;MAAGSSTGESYILAKAIETVIEAKVPRVNIEVQETNGTADNLKQIEANKVDLATAQADVPAGGIARTVAILYSDSFQVVVQGQSTLQKFTDLKGKRIGLDPKGGQYASFLQVAQHFGLVEKDFTFIGDSDQNSDLAFQQGQVDAIFRVRAIGNSQIATLIRNNGGRLIPIEQAEAMRVKHPAFEPTKLPKGAYQGNVPTVPAED
;
A
#
# COMPACT_ATOMS: atom_id res chain seq x y z
N MET A 1 -5.14 13.93 13.46
CA MET A 1 -4.31 12.83 12.95
C MET A 1 -4.56 12.67 11.45
N ALA A 2 -3.55 12.90 10.63
CA ALA A 2 -3.64 12.72 9.17
C ALA A 2 -3.47 11.23 8.79
N ALA A 3 -4.43 10.63 8.08
CA ALA A 3 -4.51 9.16 7.98
C ALA A 3 -4.66 8.56 6.57
N GLY A 4 -4.68 9.36 5.51
CA GLY A 4 -4.91 8.88 4.14
C GLY A 4 -6.40 8.80 3.79
N SER A 5 -6.74 8.04 2.73
CA SER A 5 -8.13 7.90 2.27
C SER A 5 -9.02 7.30 3.36
N SER A 6 -10.26 7.80 3.45
CA SER A 6 -11.31 7.32 4.36
C SER A 6 -11.64 5.84 4.20
N THR A 7 -11.33 5.25 3.04
CA THR A 7 -11.52 3.82 2.74
C THR A 7 -10.28 2.95 2.99
N GLY A 8 -9.15 3.56 3.33
CA GLY A 8 -7.88 2.87 3.57
C GLY A 8 -7.71 2.38 5.01
N GLU A 9 -6.84 1.37 5.20
CA GLU A 9 -6.60 0.72 6.49
C GLU A 9 -6.06 1.69 7.54
N SER A 10 -5.17 2.61 7.13
CA SER A 10 -4.63 3.65 8.02
C SER A 10 -5.73 4.51 8.62
N TYR A 11 -6.72 4.93 7.83
CA TYR A 11 -7.82 5.77 8.30
C TYR A 11 -8.76 4.98 9.22
N ILE A 12 -9.14 3.77 8.83
CA ILE A 12 -9.98 2.88 9.64
C ILE A 12 -9.33 2.62 11.00
N LEU A 13 -8.03 2.31 11.02
CA LEU A 13 -7.29 2.09 12.26
C LEU A 13 -7.15 3.37 13.08
N ALA A 14 -6.88 4.52 12.43
CA ALA A 14 -6.83 5.82 13.12
C ALA A 14 -8.17 6.16 13.80
N LYS A 15 -9.32 5.88 13.15
CA LYS A 15 -10.65 6.05 13.75
C LYS A 15 -10.88 5.11 14.94
N ALA A 16 -10.38 3.87 14.86
CA ALA A 16 -10.44 2.95 15.99
C ALA A 16 -9.58 3.45 17.17
N ILE A 17 -8.38 3.97 16.90
CA ILE A 17 -7.51 4.61 17.91
C ILE A 17 -8.21 5.80 18.54
N GLU A 18 -8.78 6.69 17.73
CA GLU A 18 -9.55 7.85 18.17
C GLU A 18 -10.67 7.43 19.13
N THR A 19 -11.49 6.45 18.75
CA THR A 19 -12.59 5.93 19.58
C THR A 19 -12.10 5.40 20.94
N VAL A 20 -10.99 4.66 20.96
CA VAL A 20 -10.42 4.13 22.20
C VAL A 20 -9.83 5.24 23.08
N ILE A 21 -9.15 6.22 22.47
CA ILE A 21 -8.54 7.34 23.19
C ILE A 21 -9.61 8.26 23.79
N GLU A 22 -10.66 8.59 23.05
CA GLU A 22 -11.81 9.35 23.56
C GLU A 22 -12.44 8.67 24.78
N ALA A 23 -12.55 7.33 24.76
CA ALA A 23 -13.14 6.57 25.85
C ALA A 23 -12.22 6.40 27.08
N LYS A 24 -10.90 6.42 26.90
CA LYS A 24 -9.93 6.02 27.95
C LYS A 24 -9.02 7.14 28.43
N VAL A 25 -8.85 8.21 27.65
CA VAL A 25 -7.89 9.28 27.94
C VAL A 25 -8.57 10.65 27.79
N PRO A 26 -9.35 11.10 28.79
CA PRO A 26 -10.19 12.32 28.68
C PRO A 26 -9.45 13.63 28.39
N ARG A 27 -8.12 13.64 28.53
CA ARG A 27 -7.26 14.81 28.31
C ARG A 27 -6.74 14.92 26.88
N VAL A 28 -6.98 13.90 26.04
CA VAL A 28 -6.49 13.84 24.67
C VAL A 28 -7.69 13.75 23.75
N ASN A 29 -7.77 14.68 22.79
CA ASN A 29 -8.73 14.64 21.71
C ASN A 29 -7.98 14.33 20.42
N ILE A 30 -8.43 13.33 19.66
CA ILE A 30 -7.89 13.03 18.34
C ILE A 30 -9.01 13.36 17.36
N GLU A 31 -8.69 14.08 16.28
CA GLU A 31 -9.57 14.24 15.14
C GLU A 31 -8.88 13.60 13.94
N VAL A 32 -9.44 12.54 13.38
CA VAL A 32 -8.90 11.88 12.19
C VAL A 32 -9.35 12.61 10.92
N GLN A 33 -8.41 12.93 10.04
CA GLN A 33 -8.66 13.63 8.78
C GLN A 33 -8.17 12.83 7.57
N GLU A 34 -8.96 12.91 6.50
CA GLU A 34 -8.63 12.31 5.20
C GLU A 34 -7.56 13.14 4.48
N THR A 35 -6.63 12.45 3.81
CA THR A 35 -5.51 13.06 3.08
C THR A 35 -5.15 12.25 1.84
N ASN A 36 -4.17 12.73 1.08
CA ASN A 36 -3.64 12.03 -0.10
C ASN A 36 -2.55 10.97 0.25
N GLY A 37 -2.47 10.55 1.51
CA GLY A 37 -1.55 9.49 1.98
C GLY A 37 -0.21 9.99 2.52
N THR A 38 0.77 9.09 2.63
CA THR A 38 2.02 9.29 3.41
C THR A 38 2.77 10.60 3.11
N ALA A 39 2.96 10.96 1.84
CA ALA A 39 3.71 12.16 1.49
C ALA A 39 2.98 13.46 1.94
N ASP A 40 1.65 13.49 1.83
CA ASP A 40 0.81 14.60 2.30
C ASP A 40 0.81 14.65 3.84
N ASN A 41 0.62 13.49 4.47
CA ASN A 41 0.68 13.31 5.92
C ASN A 41 1.96 13.87 6.55
N LEU A 42 3.12 13.47 6.02
CA LEU A 42 4.42 13.93 6.53
C LEU A 42 4.66 15.41 6.26
N LYS A 43 4.20 15.94 5.11
CA LYS A 43 4.25 17.38 4.83
C LYS A 43 3.42 18.19 5.83
N GLN A 44 2.29 17.66 6.29
CA GLN A 44 1.46 18.31 7.30
C GLN A 44 2.10 18.28 8.70
N ILE A 45 2.81 17.20 9.04
CA ILE A 45 3.66 17.15 10.24
C ILE A 45 4.73 18.25 10.16
N GLU A 46 5.54 18.27 9.11
CA GLU A 46 6.60 19.27 8.92
C GLU A 46 6.10 20.72 8.95
N ALA A 47 4.86 20.95 8.50
CA ALA A 47 4.21 22.26 8.54
C ALA A 47 3.55 22.60 9.90
N ASN A 48 3.69 21.75 10.92
CA ASN A 48 3.02 21.82 12.22
C ASN A 48 1.49 21.99 12.12
N LYS A 49 0.87 21.37 11.10
CA LYS A 49 -0.58 21.42 10.89
C LYS A 49 -1.33 20.30 11.61
N VAL A 50 -0.64 19.19 11.89
CA VAL A 50 -1.18 18.03 12.62
C VAL A 50 -0.13 17.53 13.60
N ASP A 51 -0.56 16.99 14.73
CA ASP A 51 0.35 16.46 15.76
C ASP A 51 0.74 14.99 15.51
N LEU A 52 -0.14 14.25 14.83
CA LEU A 52 0.01 12.83 14.52
C LEU A 52 -0.34 12.56 13.06
N ALA A 53 0.34 11.60 12.46
CA ALA A 53 0.02 11.12 11.14
C ALA A 53 0.40 9.64 10.96
N THR A 54 -0.34 8.92 10.13
CA THR A 54 0.09 7.61 9.64
C THR A 54 1.09 7.81 8.51
N ALA A 55 2.10 6.95 8.44
CA ALA A 55 3.11 7.01 7.40
C ALA A 55 3.68 5.62 7.13
N GLN A 56 3.98 5.35 5.87
CA GLN A 56 4.76 4.18 5.46
C GLN A 56 6.24 4.42 5.76
N ALA A 57 6.93 3.40 6.27
CA ALA A 57 8.31 3.52 6.76
C ALA A 57 9.36 3.76 5.66
N ASP A 58 9.03 3.47 4.40
CA ASP A 58 9.88 3.65 3.24
C ASP A 58 9.81 5.05 2.60
N VAL A 59 8.91 5.90 3.09
CA VAL A 59 8.82 7.31 2.67
C VAL A 59 9.61 8.19 3.63
N PRO A 60 10.49 9.09 3.15
CA PRO A 60 11.28 9.98 4.01
C PRO A 60 10.41 10.86 4.92
N ALA A 61 10.61 10.76 6.23
CA ALA A 61 9.77 11.39 7.24
C ALA A 61 10.01 12.91 7.45
N GLY A 62 11.06 13.49 6.87
CA GLY A 62 11.46 14.88 7.13
C GLY A 62 12.34 15.01 8.38
N GLY A 63 12.41 16.23 8.94
CA GLY A 63 13.30 16.57 10.06
C GLY A 63 12.65 16.47 11.44
N ILE A 64 11.35 16.70 11.54
CA ILE A 64 10.66 16.82 12.83
C ILE A 64 9.81 15.61 13.19
N ALA A 65 9.35 14.84 12.21
CA ALA A 65 8.56 13.64 12.46
C ALA A 65 9.35 12.61 13.29
N ARG A 66 8.66 11.95 14.24
CA ARG A 66 9.21 10.87 15.07
C ARG A 66 8.24 9.71 15.10
N THR A 67 8.75 8.48 15.03
CA THR A 67 7.95 7.27 15.12
C THR A 67 7.41 7.11 16.52
N VAL A 68 6.09 6.94 16.65
CA VAL A 68 5.41 6.68 17.93
C VAL A 68 5.10 5.19 18.10
N ALA A 69 4.56 4.56 17.05
CA ALA A 69 4.20 3.15 17.04
C ALA A 69 4.27 2.58 15.62
N ILE A 70 4.54 1.28 15.52
CA ILE A 70 4.35 0.50 14.31
C ILE A 70 2.94 -0.08 14.37
N LEU A 71 2.09 0.26 13.40
CA LEU A 71 0.66 -0.09 13.43
C LEU A 71 0.38 -1.46 12.83
N TYR A 72 0.92 -1.71 11.64
CA TYR A 72 0.82 -2.97 10.90
C TYR A 72 1.90 -3.00 9.82
N SER A 73 2.13 -4.17 9.24
CA SER A 73 3.05 -4.34 8.12
C SER A 73 2.28 -4.36 6.80
N ASP A 74 2.73 -3.54 5.86
CA ASP A 74 2.30 -3.63 4.46
C ASP A 74 3.30 -4.46 3.65
N SER A 75 2.79 -5.12 2.61
CA SER A 75 3.61 -5.82 1.63
C SER A 75 3.44 -5.19 0.25
N PHE A 76 4.51 -5.19 -0.53
CA PHE A 76 4.45 -4.84 -1.94
C PHE A 76 3.91 -6.02 -2.73
N GLN A 77 2.89 -5.75 -3.54
CA GLN A 77 2.14 -6.79 -4.23
C GLN A 77 1.88 -6.37 -5.67
N VAL A 78 2.21 -7.26 -6.60
CA VAL A 78 1.93 -7.06 -8.03
C VAL A 78 0.89 -8.09 -8.45
N VAL A 79 -0.29 -7.60 -8.83
CA VAL A 79 -1.38 -8.41 -9.39
C VAL A 79 -1.33 -8.26 -10.91
N VAL A 80 -1.33 -9.37 -11.64
CA VAL A 80 -1.44 -9.40 -13.11
C VAL A 80 -2.70 -10.17 -13.49
N GLN A 81 -3.15 -10.00 -14.73
CA GLN A 81 -4.22 -10.84 -15.30
C GLN A 81 -3.85 -12.33 -15.21
N GLY A 82 -4.80 -13.21 -14.90
CA GLY A 82 -4.53 -14.65 -14.74
C GLY A 82 -3.91 -15.30 -15.97
N GLN A 83 -4.39 -14.92 -17.16
CA GLN A 83 -3.90 -15.39 -18.47
C GLN A 83 -2.65 -14.65 -18.95
N SER A 84 -2.13 -13.70 -18.16
CA SER A 84 -0.92 -12.96 -18.51
C SER A 84 0.29 -13.88 -18.58
N THR A 85 1.22 -13.58 -19.48
CA THR A 85 2.53 -14.26 -19.54
C THR A 85 3.56 -13.66 -18.57
N LEU A 86 3.25 -12.54 -17.91
CA LEU A 86 4.15 -11.85 -16.96
C LEU A 86 4.47 -12.75 -15.75
N GLN A 87 5.74 -12.99 -15.46
CA GLN A 87 6.16 -13.88 -14.36
C GLN A 87 6.95 -13.18 -13.26
N LYS A 88 7.59 -12.05 -13.57
CA LYS A 88 8.49 -11.34 -12.65
C LYS A 88 8.38 -9.84 -12.83
N PHE A 89 8.83 -9.07 -11.84
CA PHE A 89 8.73 -7.61 -11.85
C PHE A 89 9.35 -6.96 -13.11
N THR A 90 10.46 -7.50 -13.62
CA THR A 90 11.11 -6.95 -14.83
C THR A 90 10.26 -7.07 -16.09
N ASP A 91 9.29 -7.99 -16.14
CA ASP A 91 8.42 -8.16 -17.30
C ASP A 91 7.41 -7.01 -17.43
N LEU A 92 7.27 -6.17 -16.39
CA LEU A 92 6.44 -4.97 -16.39
C LEU A 92 7.00 -3.85 -17.30
N LYS A 93 8.22 -3.98 -17.80
CA LYS A 93 8.78 -3.02 -18.76
C LYS A 93 7.89 -2.91 -20.01
N GLY A 94 7.52 -1.69 -20.35
CA GLY A 94 6.64 -1.34 -21.46
C GLY A 94 5.17 -1.67 -21.21
N LYS A 95 4.75 -1.94 -19.97
CA LYS A 95 3.38 -2.33 -19.61
C LYS A 95 2.58 -1.18 -19.02
N ARG A 96 1.26 -1.34 -19.09
CA ARG A 96 0.27 -0.45 -18.47
C ARG A 96 0.07 -0.87 -17.01
N ILE A 97 0.36 0.03 -16.08
CA ILE A 97 0.31 -0.24 -14.64
C ILE A 97 -0.85 0.53 -14.01
N GLY A 98 -1.76 -0.19 -13.37
CA GLY A 98 -2.87 0.35 -12.58
C GLY A 98 -2.35 0.91 -11.26
N LEU A 99 -1.94 2.17 -11.28
CA LEU A 99 -1.33 2.85 -10.15
C LEU A 99 -1.43 4.37 -10.36
N ASP A 100 -1.91 5.07 -9.35
CA ASP A 100 -1.91 6.53 -9.30
C ASP A 100 -0.47 7.06 -9.31
N PRO A 101 -0.06 7.91 -10.28
CA PRO A 101 1.31 8.38 -10.42
C PRO A 101 1.70 9.46 -9.39
N LYS A 102 1.24 9.30 -8.14
CA LYS A 102 1.53 10.14 -6.98
C LYS A 102 1.39 9.34 -5.68
N GLY A 103 1.89 9.89 -4.59
CA GLY A 103 1.77 9.30 -3.25
C GLY A 103 2.76 8.18 -2.94
N GLY A 104 2.57 7.53 -1.80
CA GLY A 104 3.54 6.55 -1.25
C GLY A 104 3.70 5.30 -2.12
N GLN A 105 2.60 4.69 -2.58
CA GLN A 105 2.65 3.50 -3.44
C GLN A 105 3.45 3.74 -4.72
N TYR A 106 3.31 4.94 -5.30
CA TYR A 106 4.06 5.33 -6.49
C TYR A 106 5.55 5.43 -6.22
N ALA A 107 5.94 6.07 -5.11
CA ALA A 107 7.34 6.16 -4.69
C ALA A 107 7.94 4.77 -4.44
N SER A 108 7.23 3.88 -3.73
CA SER A 108 7.66 2.50 -3.50
C SER A 108 7.83 1.72 -4.80
N PHE A 109 6.90 1.86 -5.75
CA PHE A 109 6.99 1.24 -7.07
C PHE A 109 8.28 1.67 -7.80
N LEU A 110 8.56 2.98 -7.82
CA LEU A 110 9.76 3.51 -8.48
C LEU A 110 11.06 3.04 -7.81
N GLN A 111 11.09 2.89 -6.48
CA GLN A 111 12.24 2.32 -5.78
C GLN A 111 12.48 0.85 -6.17
N VAL A 112 11.42 0.04 -6.24
CA VAL A 112 11.50 -1.35 -6.72
C VAL A 112 11.95 -1.37 -8.19
N ALA A 113 11.37 -0.52 -9.06
CA ALA A 113 11.77 -0.42 -10.46
C ALA A 113 13.26 -0.06 -10.62
N GLN A 114 13.74 0.93 -9.87
CA GLN A 114 15.12 1.36 -9.89
C GLN A 114 16.08 0.23 -9.45
N HIS A 115 15.69 -0.58 -8.46
CA HIS A 115 16.48 -1.76 -8.05
C HIS A 115 16.70 -2.73 -9.22
N PHE A 116 15.68 -2.92 -10.05
CA PHE A 116 15.75 -3.77 -11.24
C PHE A 116 16.30 -3.06 -12.49
N GLY A 117 16.82 -1.83 -12.36
CA GLY A 117 17.39 -1.06 -13.49
C GLY A 117 16.34 -0.52 -14.47
N LEU A 118 15.08 -0.42 -14.03
CA LEU A 118 13.99 0.20 -14.78
C LEU A 118 13.80 1.65 -14.34
N VAL A 119 13.21 2.45 -15.22
CA VAL A 119 12.93 3.87 -14.98
C VAL A 119 11.47 4.18 -15.24
N GLU A 120 10.96 5.28 -14.70
CA GLU A 120 9.56 5.70 -14.82
C GLU A 120 9.01 5.63 -16.27
N LYS A 121 9.79 6.10 -17.25
CA LYS A 121 9.43 6.08 -18.68
C LYS A 121 9.26 4.69 -19.28
N ASP A 122 9.66 3.64 -18.56
CA ASP A 122 9.44 2.25 -18.99
C ASP A 122 7.98 1.81 -18.73
N PHE A 123 7.12 2.63 -18.13
CA PHE A 123 5.75 2.26 -17.77
C PHE A 123 4.73 3.29 -18.24
N THR A 124 3.49 2.83 -18.43
CA THR A 124 2.33 3.71 -18.61
C THR A 124 1.42 3.57 -17.40
N PHE A 125 1.29 4.60 -16.58
CA PHE A 125 0.43 4.59 -15.40
C PHE A 125 -1.01 4.96 -15.76
N ILE A 126 -1.98 4.21 -15.23
CA ILE A 126 -3.42 4.39 -15.49
C ILE A 126 -4.18 4.28 -14.16
N GLY A 127 -5.16 5.16 -13.98
CA GLY A 127 -5.98 5.27 -12.77
C GLY A 127 -5.39 6.28 -11.79
N ASP A 128 -6.17 7.31 -11.43
CA ASP A 128 -5.82 8.37 -10.48
C ASP A 128 -6.20 8.04 -9.03
N SER A 129 -6.62 6.79 -8.80
CA SER A 129 -7.00 6.22 -7.52
C SER A 129 -6.93 4.69 -7.60
N ASP A 130 -6.95 4.01 -6.45
CA ASP A 130 -7.05 2.55 -6.40
C ASP A 130 -8.34 2.07 -7.07
N GLN A 131 -9.47 2.74 -6.84
CA GLN A 131 -10.76 2.39 -7.46
C GLN A 131 -10.71 2.48 -8.99
N ASN A 132 -10.14 3.56 -9.53
CA ASN A 132 -10.04 3.72 -10.98
C ASN A 132 -9.01 2.76 -11.59
N SER A 133 -7.93 2.45 -10.86
CA SER A 133 -6.97 1.42 -11.25
C SER A 133 -7.61 0.02 -11.27
N ASP A 134 -8.43 -0.30 -10.27
CA ASP A 134 -9.16 -1.57 -10.17
C ASP A 134 -10.15 -1.69 -11.33
N LEU A 135 -10.96 -0.66 -11.60
CA LEU A 135 -11.85 -0.62 -12.77
C LEU A 135 -11.10 -0.82 -14.09
N ALA A 136 -9.96 -0.15 -14.27
CA ALA A 136 -9.11 -0.34 -15.45
C ALA A 136 -8.61 -1.79 -15.57
N PHE A 137 -8.27 -2.43 -14.46
CA PHE A 137 -7.87 -3.85 -14.46
C PHE A 137 -9.03 -4.76 -14.84
N GLN A 138 -10.22 -4.52 -14.31
CA GLN A 138 -11.44 -5.27 -14.66
C GLN A 138 -11.77 -5.17 -16.15
N GLN A 139 -11.49 -4.02 -16.77
CA GLN A 139 -11.72 -3.74 -18.18
C GLN A 139 -10.56 -4.18 -19.09
N GLY A 140 -9.49 -4.79 -18.55
CA GLY A 140 -8.31 -5.18 -19.33
C GLY A 140 -7.48 -4.00 -19.84
N GLN A 141 -7.67 -2.81 -19.28
CA GLN A 141 -6.97 -1.58 -19.66
C GLN A 141 -5.59 -1.43 -19.03
N VAL A 142 -5.27 -2.24 -18.01
CA VAL A 142 -3.93 -2.36 -17.43
C VAL A 142 -3.47 -3.81 -17.43
N ASP A 143 -2.15 -4.00 -17.50
CA ASP A 143 -1.52 -5.32 -17.54
C ASP A 143 -1.13 -5.82 -16.14
N ALA A 144 -0.92 -4.88 -15.21
CA ALA A 144 -0.62 -5.15 -13.81
C ALA A 144 -1.17 -4.06 -12.89
N ILE A 145 -1.37 -4.40 -11.62
CA ILE A 145 -1.66 -3.48 -10.51
C ILE A 145 -0.53 -3.63 -9.49
N PHE A 146 -0.02 -2.51 -8.96
CA PHE A 146 0.88 -2.49 -7.81
C PHE A 146 0.16 -1.93 -6.58
N ARG A 147 0.33 -2.59 -5.44
CA ARG A 147 -0.26 -2.18 -4.16
C ARG A 147 0.75 -2.31 -3.04
N VAL A 148 0.64 -1.42 -2.05
CA VAL A 148 1.33 -1.50 -0.76
C VAL A 148 0.26 -1.68 0.30
N ARG A 149 -0.04 -2.93 0.65
CA ARG A 149 -1.17 -3.28 1.51
C ARG A 149 -0.84 -4.50 2.37
N ALA A 150 -1.51 -4.60 3.51
CA ALA A 150 -1.47 -5.76 4.36
C ALA A 150 -1.88 -7.04 3.60
N ILE A 151 -1.26 -8.16 3.96
CA ILE A 151 -1.65 -9.47 3.43
C ILE A 151 -3.10 -9.76 3.86
N GLY A 152 -3.92 -10.20 2.91
CA GLY A 152 -5.36 -10.44 3.14
C GLY A 152 -6.27 -9.23 2.87
N ASN A 153 -5.73 -8.10 2.39
CA ASN A 153 -6.54 -6.96 1.92
C ASN A 153 -7.66 -7.40 0.95
N SER A 154 -8.88 -6.90 1.20
CA SER A 154 -10.10 -7.31 0.50
C SER A 154 -10.17 -6.86 -0.96
N GLN A 155 -9.56 -5.72 -1.30
CA GLN A 155 -9.51 -5.21 -2.68
C GLN A 155 -8.60 -6.12 -3.53
N ILE A 156 -7.41 -6.48 -3.01
CA ILE A 156 -6.53 -7.45 -3.67
C ILE A 156 -7.21 -8.82 -3.80
N ALA A 157 -7.93 -9.27 -2.76
CA ALA A 157 -8.71 -10.51 -2.83
C ALA A 157 -9.78 -10.45 -3.93
N THR A 158 -10.42 -9.30 -4.14
CA THR A 158 -11.40 -9.08 -5.20
C THR A 158 -10.76 -9.14 -6.59
N LEU A 159 -9.63 -8.46 -6.80
CA LEU A 159 -8.87 -8.51 -8.06
C LEU A 159 -8.48 -9.96 -8.42
N ILE A 160 -8.09 -10.76 -7.44
CA ILE A 160 -7.68 -12.15 -7.65
C ILE A 160 -8.89 -13.06 -7.89
N ARG A 161 -9.88 -13.06 -6.99
CA ARG A 161 -10.99 -14.03 -7.04
C ARG A 161 -12.03 -13.68 -8.10
N ASN A 162 -12.39 -12.41 -8.22
CA ASN A 162 -13.53 -11.98 -9.04
C ASN A 162 -13.08 -11.56 -10.44
N ASN A 163 -11.83 -11.09 -10.57
CA ASN A 163 -11.29 -10.61 -11.83
C ASN A 163 -10.20 -11.52 -12.40
N GLY A 164 -10.05 -12.73 -11.85
CA GLY A 164 -9.14 -13.75 -12.35
C GLY A 164 -7.67 -13.35 -12.27
N GLY A 165 -7.31 -12.40 -11.40
CA GLY A 165 -5.95 -11.96 -11.21
C GLY A 165 -5.07 -13.00 -10.53
N ARG A 166 -3.77 -12.87 -10.67
CA ARG A 166 -2.77 -13.64 -9.92
C ARG A 166 -1.61 -12.75 -9.50
N LEU A 167 -0.93 -13.14 -8.43
CA LEU A 167 0.26 -12.44 -7.96
C LEU A 167 1.50 -12.91 -8.73
N ILE A 168 2.44 -12.00 -8.96
CA ILE A 168 3.81 -12.34 -9.36
C ILE A 168 4.80 -11.96 -8.25
N PRO A 169 5.90 -12.70 -8.08
CA PRO A 169 6.90 -12.39 -7.08
C PRO A 169 7.64 -11.08 -7.39
N ILE A 170 8.01 -10.38 -6.31
CA ILE A 170 9.05 -9.36 -6.33
C ILE A 170 10.31 -10.00 -5.74
N GLU A 171 11.22 -10.41 -6.62
CA GLU A 171 12.44 -11.11 -6.23
C GLU A 171 13.44 -10.17 -5.54
N GLN A 172 14.51 -10.74 -4.95
CA GLN A 172 15.64 -9.97 -4.41
C GLN A 172 15.30 -9.00 -3.27
N ALA A 173 14.25 -9.26 -2.48
CA ALA A 173 13.89 -8.43 -1.32
C ALA A 173 15.05 -8.20 -0.33
N GLU A 174 15.86 -9.23 -0.07
CA GLU A 174 17.06 -9.11 0.77
C GLU A 174 18.08 -8.12 0.20
N ALA A 175 18.26 -8.10 -1.12
CA ALA A 175 19.18 -7.16 -1.77
C ALA A 175 18.63 -5.74 -1.76
N MET A 176 17.31 -5.57 -1.92
CA MET A 176 16.67 -4.26 -1.82
C MET A 176 16.81 -3.68 -0.41
N ARG A 177 16.66 -4.50 0.63
CA ARG A 177 16.81 -4.09 2.04
C ARG A 177 18.16 -3.42 2.34
N VAL A 178 19.23 -3.82 1.65
CA VAL A 178 20.57 -3.20 1.80
C VAL A 178 20.55 -1.71 1.44
N LYS A 179 19.77 -1.31 0.42
CA LYS A 179 19.63 0.09 -0.01
C LYS A 179 18.45 0.80 0.66
N HIS A 180 17.41 0.05 0.97
CA HIS A 180 16.16 0.53 1.56
C HIS A 180 15.88 -0.26 2.84
N PRO A 181 16.45 0.12 4.00
CA PRO A 181 16.31 -0.63 5.25
C PRO A 181 14.87 -0.82 5.73
N ALA A 182 13.92 -0.04 5.23
CA ALA A 182 12.50 -0.20 5.51
C ALA A 182 11.83 -1.36 4.74
N PHE A 183 12.49 -1.92 3.71
CA PHE A 183 11.97 -3.04 2.94
C PHE A 183 12.30 -4.35 3.64
N GLU A 184 11.26 -5.06 4.10
CA GLU A 184 11.42 -6.36 4.75
C GLU A 184 11.02 -7.50 3.81
N PRO A 185 11.87 -8.54 3.66
CA PRO A 185 11.54 -9.75 2.92
C PRO A 185 10.26 -10.39 3.49
N THR A 186 9.25 -10.52 2.63
CA THR A 186 7.96 -11.09 3.03
C THR A 186 7.61 -12.29 2.17
N LYS A 187 7.14 -13.36 2.80
CA LYS A 187 6.55 -14.52 2.11
C LYS A 187 5.03 -14.44 2.21
N LEU A 188 4.37 -14.35 1.07
CA LEU A 188 2.90 -14.42 1.02
C LEU A 188 2.45 -15.88 1.16
N PRO A 189 1.67 -16.23 2.20
CA PRO A 189 1.16 -17.59 2.36
C PRO A 189 0.28 -18.01 1.18
N LYS A 190 0.44 -19.26 0.73
CA LYS A 190 -0.47 -19.83 -0.27
C LYS A 190 -1.89 -19.82 0.30
N GLY A 191 -2.83 -19.23 -0.44
CA GLY A 191 -4.22 -19.11 -0.01
C GLY A 191 -4.58 -17.79 0.67
N ALA A 192 -3.63 -16.87 0.88
CA ALA A 192 -3.89 -15.55 1.50
C ALA A 192 -5.05 -14.76 0.86
N TYR A 193 -5.33 -15.02 -0.42
CA TYR A 193 -6.40 -14.38 -1.20
C TYR A 193 -7.44 -15.35 -1.78
N GLN A 194 -7.23 -16.67 -1.59
CA GLN A 194 -8.15 -17.71 -2.09
C GLN A 194 -8.97 -18.35 -0.95
N GLY A 195 -8.55 -18.19 0.31
CA GLY A 195 -9.33 -18.60 1.47
C GLY A 195 -10.51 -17.67 1.74
N ASN A 196 -11.47 -18.16 2.55
CA ASN A 196 -12.43 -17.29 3.22
C ASN A 196 -11.67 -16.35 4.15
N VAL A 197 -12.20 -15.13 4.35
CA VAL A 197 -11.69 -14.24 5.41
C VAL A 197 -11.67 -15.07 6.70
N PRO A 198 -10.53 -15.19 7.42
CA PRO A 198 -10.50 -15.92 8.67
C PRO A 198 -11.64 -15.40 9.54
N THR A 199 -12.58 -16.26 9.90
CA THR A 199 -13.59 -15.90 10.89
C THR A 199 -12.82 -15.59 12.16
N VAL A 200 -12.96 -14.36 12.67
CA VAL A 200 -12.51 -14.04 14.03
C VAL A 200 -13.16 -15.09 14.93
N PRO A 201 -12.38 -15.90 15.66
CA PRO A 201 -12.95 -16.84 16.62
C PRO A 201 -13.93 -16.09 17.51
N ALA A 202 -15.13 -16.64 17.70
CA ALA A 202 -16.15 -15.96 18.50
C ALA A 202 -15.66 -15.74 19.94
N GLU A 203 -14.77 -16.60 20.43
CA GLU A 203 -14.06 -16.54 21.71
C GLU A 203 -12.69 -17.27 21.57
N ASP A 204 -11.78 -17.01 22.51
CA ASP A 204 -10.46 -17.68 22.65
C ASP A 204 -10.56 -19.19 22.88
#